data_AF-A0A7S6S5M8-F1
#
_entry.id   AF-A0A7S6S5M8-F1
#
_cell.length_a   1.000
_cell.length_b   1.000
_cell.length_c   1.000
_cell.angle_alpha   90.00
_cell.angle_beta   90.00
_cell.angle_gamma   90.00
#
_symmetry.space_group_name_H-M   'P 1'
#
loop_
_entity.id
_entity.type
_entity.pdbx_description
1 polymer ?
#
loop_
_entity_poly.entity_id
_entity_poly.type
_entity_poly.pdbx_seq_one_letter_code
_entity_poly.pdbx_strand_id
1 'polypeptide(L)'
;MAQIRRISSGEVIEVSSTPVFHNGVWDCGNQRLMDSTGTEYEPVKLPAKVSVIEFKLLFTIEERVAINAARETNAVVQDFYALLDDQRTETVDLSLSAVQEMLNYLVDQSLLNPERRTQILSYVPQ
;
A
#
# COMPACT_ATOMS: atom_id res chain seq x y z
N MET A 1 5.45 -12.65 2.45
CA MET A 1 5.09 -13.33 3.71
C MET A 1 4.47 -12.28 4.62
N ALA A 2 3.49 -12.61 5.44
CA ALA A 2 2.88 -11.62 6.32
C ALA A 2 3.91 -11.16 7.37
N GLN A 3 3.76 -9.96 7.90
CA GLN A 3 4.69 -9.41 8.88
C GLN A 3 3.90 -8.87 10.08
N ILE A 4 4.51 -8.93 11.26
CA ILE A 4 3.98 -8.37 12.50
C ILE A 4 5.02 -7.45 13.11
N ARG A 5 4.59 -6.40 13.78
CA ARG A 5 5.44 -5.45 14.49
C ARG A 5 5.23 -5.61 15.98
N ARG A 6 6.32 -5.80 16.72
CA ARG A 6 6.29 -5.78 18.18
C ARG A 6 6.04 -4.36 18.67
N ILE A 7 4.96 -4.14 19.41
CA ILE A 7 4.53 -2.78 19.80
C ILE A 7 5.59 -2.11 20.70
N SER A 8 6.20 -2.87 21.61
CA SER A 8 7.14 -2.33 22.60
C SER A 8 8.52 -1.94 22.03
N SER A 9 8.97 -2.58 20.95
CA SER A 9 10.32 -2.39 20.39
C SER A 9 10.34 -1.88 18.95
N GLY A 10 9.21 -1.93 18.24
CA GLY A 10 9.13 -1.62 16.81
C GLY A 10 9.74 -2.69 15.89
N GLU A 11 10.23 -3.79 16.44
CA GLU A 11 10.82 -4.91 15.71
C GLU A 11 9.81 -5.57 14.78
N VAL A 12 10.20 -5.84 13.52
CA VAL A 12 9.35 -6.48 12.51
C VAL A 12 9.75 -7.95 12.35
N ILE A 13 8.77 -8.84 12.40
CA ILE A 13 8.94 -10.29 12.36
C ILE A 13 8.10 -10.84 11.19
N GLU A 14 8.68 -11.72 10.38
CA GLU A 14 7.93 -12.43 9.33
C GLU A 14 7.13 -13.60 9.91
N VAL A 15 5.88 -13.75 9.47
CA VAL A 15 4.94 -14.79 9.90
C VAL A 15 4.38 -15.57 8.72
N SER A 16 3.95 -16.81 8.98
CA SER A 16 3.57 -17.75 7.92
C SER A 16 2.22 -17.46 7.27
N SER A 17 1.31 -16.77 7.95
CA SER A 17 0.01 -16.36 7.38
C SER A 17 -0.45 -14.99 7.88
N THR A 18 -1.44 -14.43 7.18
CA THR A 18 -2.09 -13.17 7.55
C THR A 18 -2.71 -13.27 8.96
N PRO A 19 -2.53 -12.25 9.82
CA PRO A 19 -3.13 -12.26 11.16
C PRO A 19 -4.66 -12.23 11.15
N VAL A 20 -5.28 -13.12 11.92
CA VAL A 20 -6.74 -13.21 12.13
C VAL A 20 -7.05 -13.16 13.62
N PHE A 21 -7.94 -12.26 14.06
CA PHE A 21 -8.34 -12.19 15.48
C PHE A 21 -9.50 -13.13 15.77
N HIS A 22 -9.30 -14.11 16.64
CA HIS A 22 -10.36 -15.00 17.11
C HIS A 22 -10.20 -15.34 18.61
N ASN A 23 -11.30 -15.39 19.37
CA ASN A 23 -11.28 -15.79 20.80
C ASN A 23 -10.25 -15.03 21.68
N GLY A 24 -10.01 -13.74 21.42
CA GLY A 24 -9.06 -12.94 22.20
C GLY A 24 -7.59 -13.17 21.86
N VAL A 25 -7.30 -13.95 20.81
CA VAL A 25 -5.95 -14.26 20.34
C VAL A 25 -5.86 -13.96 18.85
N TRP A 26 -4.78 -13.32 18.42
CA TRP A 26 -4.47 -13.20 17.00
C TRP A 26 -3.71 -14.44 16.52
N ASP A 27 -4.20 -15.07 15.47
CA ASP A 27 -3.65 -16.26 14.82
C ASP A 27 -2.95 -15.87 13.52
N CYS A 28 -1.67 -16.25 13.38
CA CYS A 28 -0.86 -16.05 12.17
C CYS A 28 -0.33 -17.39 11.61
N GLY A 29 -1.13 -18.45 11.75
CA GLY A 29 -0.88 -19.79 11.21
C GLY A 29 0.07 -20.59 12.10
N ASN A 30 1.26 -20.04 12.38
CA ASN A 30 2.29 -20.68 13.19
C ASN A 30 2.70 -19.88 14.46
N GLN A 31 2.18 -18.66 14.65
CA GLN A 31 2.50 -17.79 15.79
C GLN A 31 1.27 -17.04 16.30
N ARG A 32 1.23 -16.78 17.62
CA ARG A 32 0.18 -16.03 18.30
C ARG A 32 0.66 -14.59 18.55
N LEU A 33 -0.13 -13.55 18.24
CA LEU A 33 0.25 -12.13 18.48
C LEU A 33 0.08 -11.64 19.92
N MET A 34 -0.13 -12.57 20.84
CA MET A 34 0.04 -12.36 22.27
C MET A 34 0.83 -13.57 22.78
N ASP A 35 2.08 -13.34 23.17
CA ASP A 35 2.87 -14.42 23.75
C ASP A 35 2.45 -14.66 25.21
N SER A 36 2.83 -15.81 25.77
CA SER A 36 2.54 -16.15 27.16
C SER A 36 3.21 -15.21 28.17
N THR A 37 4.00 -14.25 27.71
CA THR A 37 4.71 -13.24 28.52
C THR A 37 4.05 -11.86 28.47
N GLY A 38 2.98 -11.69 27.69
CA GLY A 38 2.25 -10.43 27.55
C GLY A 38 2.82 -9.48 26.51
N THR A 39 3.71 -9.92 25.62
CA THR A 39 4.17 -9.09 24.50
C THR A 39 3.06 -8.96 23.46
N GLU A 40 2.75 -7.72 23.12
CA GLU A 40 1.77 -7.37 22.09
C GLU A 40 2.46 -7.13 20.73
N TYR A 41 1.82 -7.64 19.68
CA TYR A 41 2.23 -7.39 18.29
C TYR A 41 1.02 -6.90 17.49
N GLU A 42 1.28 -6.09 16.47
CA GLU A 42 0.27 -5.65 15.51
C GLU A 42 0.62 -6.16 14.11
N PRO A 43 -0.37 -6.44 13.25
CA PRO A 43 -0.11 -6.73 11.84
C PRO A 43 0.63 -5.57 11.18
N VAL A 44 1.75 -5.85 10.52
CA VAL A 44 2.33 -4.91 9.57
C VAL A 44 1.44 -4.97 8.33
N LYS A 45 0.71 -3.89 8.08
CA LYS A 45 0.08 -3.68 6.77
C LYS A 45 1.19 -3.53 5.75
N LEU A 46 1.55 -4.64 5.10
CA LEU A 46 2.43 -4.60 3.95
C LEU A 46 1.72 -3.83 2.84
N PRO A 47 2.40 -2.87 2.17
CA PRO A 47 1.83 -2.20 1.02
C PRO A 47 1.38 -3.26 0.02
N ALA A 48 0.11 -3.19 -0.35
CA ALA A 48 -0.50 -4.26 -1.11
C ALA A 48 0.02 -4.31 -2.54
N LYS A 49 0.15 -5.54 -3.07
CA LYS A 49 0.05 -5.74 -4.51
C LYS A 49 -1.42 -5.64 -4.87
N VAL A 50 -1.77 -4.67 -5.70
CA VAL A 50 -3.12 -4.43 -6.20
C VAL A 50 -3.13 -4.64 -7.71
N SER A 51 -4.27 -4.98 -8.29
CA SER A 51 -4.41 -4.90 -9.74
C SER A 51 -4.27 -3.45 -10.21
N VAL A 52 -3.90 -3.24 -11.48
CA VAL A 52 -3.83 -1.89 -12.06
C VAL A 52 -5.16 -1.15 -11.96
N ILE A 53 -6.27 -1.86 -12.14
CA ILE A 53 -7.60 -1.25 -12.04
C ILE A 53 -7.90 -0.82 -10.61
N GLU A 54 -7.61 -1.67 -9.63
CA GLU A 54 -7.76 -1.32 -8.21
C GLU A 54 -6.88 -0.12 -7.86
N PHE A 55 -5.62 -0.11 -8.29
CA PHE A 55 -4.71 1.03 -8.08
C PHE A 55 -5.32 2.34 -8.60
N LYS A 56 -5.82 2.36 -9.84
CA LYS A 56 -6.48 3.54 -10.43
C LYS A 56 -7.75 3.94 -9.66
N LEU A 57 -8.44 2.99 -9.04
CA LEU A 57 -9.63 3.23 -8.22
C LEU A 57 -9.30 3.73 -6.80
N LEU A 58 -8.05 3.61 -6.33
CA LEU A 58 -7.63 4.22 -5.06
C LEU A 58 -7.67 5.76 -5.10
N PHE A 59 -7.58 6.34 -6.29
CA PHE A 59 -7.70 7.78 -6.51
C PHE A 59 -9.17 8.21 -6.57
N THR A 60 -9.48 9.42 -6.15
CA THR A 60 -10.81 10.02 -6.34
C THR A 60 -11.04 10.35 -7.82
N ILE A 61 -12.31 10.63 -8.18
CA ILE A 61 -12.63 11.06 -9.54
C ILE A 61 -11.89 12.36 -9.89
N GLU A 62 -11.85 13.31 -8.96
CA GLU A 62 -11.19 14.61 -9.14
C GLU A 62 -9.67 14.45 -9.32
N GLU A 63 -9.04 13.61 -8.50
CA GLU A 63 -7.61 13.27 -8.61
C GLU A 63 -7.31 12.65 -9.99
N ARG A 64 -8.13 11.69 -10.45
CA ARG A 64 -7.95 11.08 -11.78
C ARG A 64 -8.09 12.09 -12.92
N VAL A 65 -9.06 13.00 -12.85
CA VAL A 65 -9.25 14.04 -13.88
C VAL A 65 -8.05 14.99 -13.90
N ALA A 66 -7.59 15.44 -12.73
CA ALA A 66 -6.42 16.32 -12.63
C ALA A 66 -5.16 15.64 -13.16
N ILE A 67 -4.94 14.37 -12.79
CA ILE A 67 -3.80 13.59 -13.28
C ILE A 67 -3.87 13.40 -14.79
N ASN A 68 -5.05 13.08 -15.34
CA ASN A 68 -5.22 12.94 -16.79
C ASN A 68 -4.93 14.25 -17.54
N ALA A 69 -5.36 15.40 -17.01
CA ALA A 69 -4.99 16.69 -17.60
C ALA A 69 -3.47 16.95 -17.51
N ALA A 70 -2.84 16.57 -16.40
CA ALA A 70 -1.40 16.72 -16.22
C ALA A 70 -0.59 15.86 -17.22
N ARG A 71 -1.09 14.68 -17.61
CA ARG A 71 -0.43 13.79 -18.59
C ARG A 71 -0.11 14.47 -19.92
N GLU A 72 -0.91 15.45 -20.35
CA GLU A 72 -0.70 16.14 -21.62
C GLU A 72 0.54 17.03 -21.63
N THR A 73 0.98 17.48 -20.45
CA THR A 73 2.04 18.49 -20.31
C THR A 73 3.19 18.04 -19.42
N ASN A 74 3.01 16.96 -18.64
CA ASN A 74 3.99 16.43 -17.72
C ASN A 74 4.48 15.04 -18.15
N ALA A 75 5.70 15.00 -18.68
CA ALA A 75 6.32 13.78 -19.20
C ALA A 75 6.51 12.69 -18.13
N VAL A 76 6.76 13.06 -16.87
CA VAL A 76 6.94 12.09 -15.75
C VAL A 76 5.61 11.40 -15.44
N VAL A 77 4.54 12.18 -15.33
CA VAL A 77 3.19 11.62 -15.10
C VAL A 77 2.77 10.76 -16.29
N GLN A 78 3.03 11.22 -17.51
CA GLN A 78 2.69 10.48 -18.71
C GLN A 78 3.43 9.15 -18.83
N ASP A 79 4.73 9.11 -18.54
CA ASP A 79 5.54 7.89 -18.59
C ASP A 79 5.02 6.83 -17.60
N PHE A 80 4.81 7.22 -16.34
CA PHE A 80 4.26 6.30 -15.34
C PHE A 80 2.88 5.77 -15.70
N TYR A 81 1.97 6.65 -16.16
CA TYR A 81 0.63 6.21 -16.57
C TYR A 81 0.64 5.39 -17.86
N ALA A 82 1.59 5.59 -18.77
CA ALA A 82 1.77 4.72 -19.92
C ALA A 82 2.12 3.28 -19.50
N LEU A 83 2.94 3.09 -18.45
CA LEU A 83 3.20 1.77 -17.88
C LEU A 83 1.95 1.14 -17.26
N LEU A 84 1.11 1.93 -16.60
CA LEU A 84 -0.18 1.47 -16.06
C LEU A 84 -1.24 1.22 -17.13
N ASP A 85 -1.10 1.79 -18.32
CA ASP A 85 -2.01 1.57 -19.45
C ASP A 85 -1.56 0.40 -20.33
N ASP A 86 -0.33 -0.10 -20.17
CA ASP A 86 0.16 -1.31 -20.84
C ASP A 86 -0.62 -2.54 -20.36
N GLN A 87 -1.22 -3.27 -21.31
CA GLN A 87 -2.04 -4.45 -21.03
C GLN A 87 -1.27 -5.58 -20.31
N ARG A 88 0.06 -5.59 -20.39
CA ARG A 88 0.92 -6.57 -19.70
C ARG A 88 1.14 -6.21 -18.23
N THR A 89 0.83 -4.99 -17.82
CA THR A 89 0.91 -4.57 -16.43
C THR A 89 -0.38 -4.98 -15.73
N GLU A 90 -0.33 -6.12 -15.05
CA GLU A 90 -1.52 -6.65 -14.37
C GLU A 90 -1.64 -6.13 -12.93
N THR A 91 -0.51 -5.91 -12.28
CA THR A 91 -0.44 -5.53 -10.86
C THR A 91 0.51 -4.38 -10.61
N VAL A 92 0.21 -3.60 -9.57
CA VAL A 92 1.05 -2.54 -9.01
C VAL A 92 1.40 -2.96 -7.59
N ASP A 93 2.70 -3.02 -7.32
CA ASP A 93 3.22 -3.27 -5.98
C ASP A 93 3.48 -1.93 -5.29
N LEU A 94 2.62 -1.58 -4.31
CA LEU A 94 2.70 -0.32 -3.58
C LEU A 94 3.99 -0.20 -2.73
N SER A 95 4.73 -1.28 -2.53
CA SER A 95 5.99 -1.26 -1.80
C SER A 95 7.18 -0.84 -2.67
N LEU A 96 7.05 -0.90 -4.00
CA LEU A 96 8.12 -0.53 -4.92
C LEU A 96 8.48 0.95 -4.76
N SER A 97 9.79 1.25 -4.70
CA SER A 97 10.29 2.62 -4.57
C SER A 97 9.78 3.51 -5.71
N ALA A 98 9.75 3.00 -6.94
CA ALA A 98 9.24 3.74 -8.09
C ALA A 98 7.77 4.15 -7.93
N VAL A 99 6.93 3.30 -7.35
CA VAL A 99 5.51 3.63 -7.08
C VAL A 99 5.41 4.68 -5.98
N GLN A 100 6.20 4.55 -4.91
CA GLN A 100 6.24 5.52 -3.81
C GLN A 100 6.77 6.90 -4.26
N GLU A 101 7.81 6.91 -5.10
CA GLU A 101 8.38 8.10 -5.73
C GLU A 101 7.35 8.77 -6.63
N MET A 102 6.60 8.02 -7.42
CA MET A 102 5.53 8.59 -8.22
C MET A 102 4.43 9.21 -7.37
N LEU A 103 4.01 8.55 -6.28
CA LEU A 103 3.03 9.13 -5.36
C LEU A 103 3.56 10.40 -4.67
N ASN A 104 4.85 10.45 -4.33
CA ASN A 104 5.51 11.68 -3.86
C ASN A 104 5.48 12.76 -4.93
N TYR A 105 5.80 12.41 -6.17
CA TYR A 105 5.80 13.35 -7.28
C TYR A 105 4.41 13.95 -7.51
N LEU A 106 3.35 13.15 -7.46
CA LEU A 106 1.98 13.65 -7.55
C LEU A 106 1.64 14.63 -6.42
N VAL A 107 2.18 14.42 -5.22
CA VAL A 107 2.04 15.35 -4.08
C VAL A 107 2.79 16.65 -4.35
N ASP A 108 4.04 16.58 -4.82
CA ASP A 108 4.85 17.76 -5.14
C ASP A 108 4.24 18.60 -6.26
N GLN A 109 3.56 17.96 -7.21
CA GLN A 109 2.80 18.63 -8.27
C GLN A 109 1.41 19.12 -7.83
N SER A 110 1.04 18.96 -6.55
CA SER A 110 -0.28 19.29 -6.01
C SER A 110 -1.45 18.58 -6.71
N LEU A 111 -1.18 17.42 -7.33
CA LEU A 111 -2.18 16.53 -7.94
C LEU A 111 -2.76 15.55 -6.94
N LEU A 112 -2.10 15.38 -5.78
CA LEU A 112 -2.49 14.50 -4.68
C LEU A 112 -2.18 15.19 -3.35
N ASN A 113 -3.05 15.06 -2.34
CA ASN A 113 -2.74 15.53 -0.98
C ASN A 113 -1.78 14.53 -0.27
N PRO A 114 -0.80 14.98 0.54
CA PRO A 114 0.03 14.11 1.38
C PRO A 114 -0.73 13.05 2.20
N GLU A 115 -1.91 13.40 2.72
CA GLU A 115 -2.80 12.49 3.46
C GLU A 115 -3.33 11.37 2.56
N ARG A 116 -3.70 11.71 1.32
CA ARG A 116 -4.20 10.76 0.32
C ARG A 116 -3.12 9.77 -0.09
N ARG A 117 -1.88 10.21 -0.24
CA ARG A 117 -0.73 9.31 -0.42
C ARG A 117 -0.66 8.27 0.70
N THR A 118 -0.79 8.70 1.95
CA THR A 118 -0.73 7.79 3.10
C THR A 118 -1.89 6.79 3.07
N GLN A 119 -3.09 7.24 2.71
CA GLN A 119 -4.25 6.36 2.54
C GLN A 119 -4.03 5.30 1.46
N ILE A 120 -3.52 5.70 0.29
CA ILE A 120 -3.20 4.80 -0.84
C ILE A 120 -2.17 3.75 -0.40
N LEU A 121 -1.09 4.16 0.26
CA LEU A 121 -0.03 3.23 0.73
C LEU A 121 -0.50 2.30 1.85
N SER A 122 -1.52 2.70 2.61
CA SER A 122 -2.13 1.89 3.67
C SER A 122 -3.29 0.99 3.20
N TYR A 123 -3.59 1.00 1.90
CA TYR A 123 -4.69 0.23 1.33
C TYR A 123 -4.47 -1.27 1.53
N VAL A 124 -5.55 -1.95 1.92
CA VAL A 124 -5.60 -3.40 2.06
C VAL A 124 -6.67 -3.90 1.07
N PRO A 125 -6.31 -4.71 0.07
CA PRO A 125 -7.26 -5.34 -0.84
C PRO A 125 -8.27 -6.15 -0.03
N GLN A 126 -9.54 -6.09 -0.45
CA GLN A 126 -10.61 -6.88 0.17
C GLN A 126 -10.61 -8.32 -0.35
#